data_AF-A0A0R1WID1-F1
#
_entry.id   AF-A0A0R1WID1-F1
#
_cell.length_a   1.000
_cell.length_b   1.000
_cell.length_c   1.000
_cell.angle_alpha   90.00
_cell.angle_beta   90.00
_cell.angle_gamma   90.00
#
_symmetry.space_group_name_H-M   'P 1'
#
loop_
_entity.id
_entity.type
_entity.pdbx_description
1 polymer ?
#
loop_
_entity_poly.entity_id
_entity_poly.type
_entity_poly.pdbx_seq_one_letter_code
_entity_poly.pdbx_strand_id
1 'polypeptide(L)'
;MKAGSLDDEFIPFEVSCSIQGTFEYNDEEDVNNIGVDSFVHNNSVAILYPYARAIIATLTTTSNEFPGYNMPTVNIAEVLKNK
;
A
#
# COMPACT_ATOMS: atom_id res chain seq x y z
N MET A 1 -16.65 -9.75 5.59
CA MET A 1 -15.52 -9.31 6.45
C MET A 1 -15.56 -10.16 7.71
N LYS A 2 -14.55 -10.98 7.94
CA LYS A 2 -14.29 -11.65 9.22
C LYS A 2 -12.87 -11.27 9.63
N ALA A 3 -12.71 -10.76 10.83
CA ALA A 3 -11.42 -10.59 11.48
C ALA A 3 -11.31 -11.71 12.53
N GLY A 4 -10.19 -12.46 12.52
CA GLY A 4 -9.94 -13.64 13.37
C GLY A 4 -10.00 -14.98 12.60
N SER A 5 -8.99 -15.84 12.81
CA SER A 5 -8.62 -17.05 12.02
C SER A 5 -9.71 -18.12 11.86
N LEU A 6 -9.62 -18.94 10.80
CA LEU A 6 -10.46 -20.14 10.60
C LEU A 6 -9.95 -21.39 11.31
N ASP A 7 -8.69 -21.43 11.78
CA ASP A 7 -8.07 -22.66 12.31
C ASP A 7 -7.00 -22.46 13.43
N ASP A 8 -6.63 -21.23 13.81
CA ASP A 8 -5.52 -21.02 14.78
C ASP A 8 -5.69 -19.74 15.64
N GLU A 9 -5.78 -19.90 16.96
CA GLU A 9 -5.99 -18.83 17.97
C GLU A 9 -4.80 -17.85 18.09
N PHE A 10 -3.65 -18.14 17.47
CA PHE A 10 -2.46 -17.29 17.55
C PHE A 10 -2.32 -16.22 16.46
N ILE A 11 -3.22 -16.18 15.47
CA ILE A 11 -3.17 -15.16 14.40
C ILE A 11 -4.22 -14.07 14.67
N PRO A 12 -3.81 -12.84 15.07
CA PRO A 12 -4.74 -11.79 15.47
C PRO A 12 -5.63 -11.29 14.33
N PHE A 13 -5.13 -11.26 13.10
CA PHE A 13 -5.93 -10.94 11.90
C PHE A 13 -5.18 -11.29 10.61
N GLU A 14 -5.92 -11.48 9.53
CA GLU A 14 -5.40 -11.53 8.16
C GLU A 14 -6.08 -10.42 7.35
N VAL A 15 -5.29 -9.60 6.64
CA VAL A 15 -5.81 -8.50 5.81
C VAL A 15 -5.21 -8.61 4.41
N SER A 16 -6.10 -8.71 3.42
CA SER A 16 -5.74 -8.59 2.01
C SER A 16 -6.36 -7.31 1.45
N CYS A 17 -5.55 -6.49 0.78
CA CYS A 17 -5.96 -5.22 0.20
C CYS A 17 -5.44 -5.12 -1.24
N SER A 18 -6.33 -4.77 -2.17
CA SER A 18 -5.97 -4.44 -3.55
C SER A 18 -6.34 -2.98 -3.80
N ILE A 19 -5.38 -2.20 -4.29
CA ILE A 19 -5.57 -0.79 -4.61
C ILE A 19 -5.21 -0.57 -6.06
N GLN A 20 -6.09 0.13 -6.76
CA GLN A 20 -5.90 0.56 -8.12
C GLN A 20 -6.01 2.07 -8.17
N GLY A 21 -5.06 2.71 -8.84
CA GLY A 21 -5.08 4.14 -9.15
C GLY A 21 -5.05 4.34 -10.65
N THR A 22 -5.84 5.29 -11.14
CA THR A 22 -5.76 5.76 -12.52
C THR A 22 -4.86 6.99 -12.53
N PHE A 23 -3.81 6.95 -13.35
CA PHE A 23 -2.84 8.04 -13.50
C PHE A 23 -2.86 8.52 -14.94
N GLU A 24 -2.72 9.82 -15.12
CA GLU A 24 -2.53 10.47 -16.41
C GLU A 24 -1.06 10.90 -16.52
N TYR A 25 -0.43 10.62 -17.66
CA TYR A 25 0.95 11.01 -17.93
C TYR A 25 0.95 12.14 -18.96
N ASN A 26 1.51 13.27 -18.57
CA ASN A 26 1.73 14.43 -19.44
C ASN A 26 3.22 14.49 -19.77
N ASP A 27 3.57 14.29 -21.04
CA ASP A 27 4.93 14.36 -21.55
C ASP A 27 5.54 15.76 -21.43
N GLU A 28 4.73 16.81 -21.60
CA GLU A 28 5.13 18.20 -21.41
C GLU A 28 5.61 18.50 -19.97
N GLU A 29 5.16 17.72 -18.99
CA GLU A 29 5.51 17.89 -17.57
C GLU A 29 6.70 17.01 -17.13
N ASP A 30 7.21 16.12 -18.00
CA ASP A 30 8.41 15.31 -17.74
C ASP A 30 9.70 16.11 -18.02
N VAL A 31 9.88 17.20 -17.28
CA VAL A 31 11.02 18.12 -17.42
C VAL A 31 12.37 17.40 -17.26
N ASN A 32 12.40 16.33 -16.47
CA ASN A 32 13.61 15.57 -16.16
C ASN A 32 13.82 14.34 -17.07
N ASN A 33 12.95 14.11 -18.06
CA ASN A 33 12.97 12.93 -18.93
C ASN A 33 13.09 11.61 -18.14
N ILE A 34 12.35 11.51 -17.03
CA ILE A 34 12.34 10.34 -16.15
C ILE A 34 11.71 9.13 -16.87
N GLY A 35 10.82 9.40 -17.82
CA GLY A 35 10.16 8.40 -18.64
C GLY A 35 8.97 7.74 -17.96
N VAL A 36 7.98 7.38 -18.78
CA VAL A 36 6.70 6.77 -18.35
C VAL A 36 6.92 5.55 -17.45
N ASP A 37 7.87 4.68 -17.80
CA ASP A 37 8.12 3.45 -17.04
C ASP A 37 8.48 3.69 -15.58
N SER A 38 9.32 4.69 -15.30
CA SER A 38 9.71 5.02 -13.93
C SER A 38 8.58 5.68 -13.14
N PHE A 39 7.77 6.53 -13.80
CA PHE A 39 6.56 7.08 -13.18
C PHE A 39 5.55 5.99 -12.81
N VAL A 40 5.28 5.06 -13.75
CA VAL A 40 4.31 3.97 -13.55
C VAL A 40 4.78 3.00 -12.48
N HIS A 41 6.05 2.58 -12.49
CA HIS A 41 6.53 1.56 -11.56
C HIS A 41 6.85 2.13 -10.17
N ASN A 42 7.54 3.27 -10.09
CA ASN A 42 8.03 3.77 -8.80
C ASN A 42 7.06 4.77 -8.18
N ASN A 43 6.69 5.81 -8.94
CA ASN A 43 5.94 6.93 -8.39
C ASN A 43 4.49 6.55 -8.10
N SER A 44 3.82 5.86 -9.03
CA SER A 44 2.44 5.43 -8.82
C SER A 44 2.30 4.50 -7.62
N VAL A 45 3.21 3.53 -7.45
CA VAL A 45 3.20 2.63 -6.28
C VAL A 45 3.51 3.40 -4.99
N ALA A 46 4.48 4.32 -5.01
CA ALA A 46 4.78 5.18 -3.86
C ALA A 46 3.60 6.08 -3.47
N ILE A 47 2.81 6.55 -4.43
CA ILE A 47 1.58 7.32 -4.20
C ILE A 47 0.48 6.45 -3.61
N LEU A 48 0.31 5.21 -4.09
CA LEU A 48 -0.75 4.31 -3.61
C LEU A 48 -0.45 3.70 -2.22
N TYR A 49 0.83 3.57 -1.85
CA TYR A 49 1.22 2.91 -0.60
C TYR A 49 0.67 3.57 0.68
N PRO A 50 0.68 4.92 0.84
CA PRO A 50 0.01 5.59 1.95
C PRO A 50 -1.48 5.25 2.08
N TYR A 51 -2.19 5.06 0.96
CA TYR A 51 -3.60 4.66 0.97
C TYR A 51 -3.77 3.22 1.46
N ALA A 52 -2.91 2.28 1.05
CA ALA A 52 -2.88 0.91 1.57
C ALA A 52 -2.69 0.90 3.08
N ARG A 53 -1.71 1.66 3.55
CA ARG A 53 -1.40 1.80 4.96
C ARG A 53 -2.58 2.35 5.76
N ALA A 54 -3.27 3.38 5.25
CA ALA A 54 -4.44 3.96 5.90
C ALA A 54 -5.62 2.98 5.95
N ILE A 55 -5.86 2.22 4.87
CA ILE A 55 -6.92 1.21 4.81
C ILE A 55 -6.65 0.09 5.83
N ILE A 56 -5.42 -0.42 5.89
CA ILE A 56 -5.04 -1.47 6.84
C ILE A 56 -5.18 -0.99 8.29
N ALA A 57 -4.72 0.23 8.59
CA ALA A 57 -4.87 0.81 9.92
C ALA A 57 -6.35 0.97 10.31
N THR A 58 -7.19 1.41 9.37
CA THR A 58 -8.62 1.57 9.61
C THR A 58 -9.31 0.23 9.83
N LEU A 59 -9.04 -0.78 8.99
CA LEU A 59 -9.63 -2.12 9.11
C LEU A 59 -9.27 -2.79 10.43
N THR A 60 -7.99 -2.75 10.80
CA THR A 60 -7.50 -3.36 12.05
C THR A 60 -8.00 -2.63 13.29
N THR A 61 -8.11 -1.30 13.25
CA THR A 61 -8.71 -0.52 14.35
C THR A 61 -10.21 -0.79 14.50
N THR A 62 -10.93 -0.95 13.38
CA THR A 62 -12.40 -1.16 13.40
C THR A 62 -12.77 -2.54 13.94
N SER A 63 -11.84 -3.50 13.91
CA SER A 63 -12.05 -4.83 14.46
C SER A 63 -12.33 -4.82 15.98
N ASN A 64 -11.89 -3.79 16.72
CA ASN A 64 -12.04 -3.63 18.19
C ASN A 64 -11.53 -4.80 19.07
N GLU A 65 -11.02 -5.87 18.47
CA GLU A 65 -10.52 -7.07 19.14
C GLU A 65 -9.00 -6.99 19.37
N PHE A 66 -8.29 -6.31 18.47
CA PHE A 66 -6.84 -6.12 18.52
C PHE A 66 -6.49 -4.64 18.35
N PRO A 67 -5.36 -4.17 18.89
CA PRO A 67 -4.91 -2.80 18.66
C PRO A 67 -4.69 -2.57 17.16
N GLY A 68 -5.12 -1.40 16.68
CA GLY A 68 -4.96 -1.01 15.29
C GLY A 68 -3.52 -1.12 14.83
N TYR A 69 -3.31 -1.70 13.65
CA TYR A 69 -2.00 -1.92 13.07
C TYR A 69 -1.60 -0.76 12.17
N ASN A 70 -0.66 0.03 12.64
CA ASN A 70 -0.02 1.08 11.85
C ASN A 70 1.25 0.52 11.22
N MET A 71 1.26 0.30 9.90
CA MET A 71 2.46 -0.16 9.21
C MET A 71 3.63 0.83 9.40
N PRO A 72 4.89 0.40 9.36
CA PRO A 72 6.02 1.33 9.32
C PRO A 72 6.01 2.13 8.00
N THR A 73 6.68 3.28 8.01
CA THR A 73 7.03 3.97 6.76
C THR A 73 8.06 3.13 6.01
N VAL A 74 7.79 2.84 4.74
CA VAL A 74 8.67 2.05 3.87
C VAL A 74 9.12 2.93 2.72
N ASN A 75 10.41 2.88 2.40
CA ASN A 75 10.96 3.48 1.19
C ASN A 75 10.60 2.60 -0.03
N ILE A 76 9.43 2.85 -0.61
CA ILE A 76 8.92 2.06 -1.74
C ILE A 76 9.86 2.12 -2.95
N ALA A 77 10.50 3.26 -3.20
CA ALA A 77 11.47 3.39 -4.29
C ALA A 77 12.69 2.47 -4.11
N GLU A 78 13.14 2.25 -2.88
CA GLU A 78 14.25 1.34 -2.59
C GLU A 78 13.81 -0.14 -2.64
N VAL A 79 12.62 -0.45 -2.14
CA VAL A 79 12.06 -1.81 -2.20
C VAL A 79 11.86 -2.26 -3.65
N LEU A 80 11.39 -1.37 -4.52
CA LEU A 80 11.18 -1.68 -5.94
C LEU A 80 12.48 -1.80 -6.74
N LYS A 81 13.55 -1.11 -6.33
CA LYS A 81 14.88 -1.25 -6.94
C LYS A 81 15.56 -2.59 -6.63
N ASN A 82 15.22 -3.19 -5.50
CA ASN A 82 15.80 -4.45 -5.02
C ASN A 82 14.98 -5.68 -5.44
N LYS A 83 14.09 -5.54 -6.41
CA LYS A 83 13.19 -6.58 -6.94
C LYS A 83 13.50 -6.85 -8.41
#